data_AF-A0A7Y3NNV6-F1
#
_entry.id   AF-A0A7Y3NNV6-F1
#
_cell.length_a   1.000
_cell.length_b   1.000
_cell.length_c   1.000
_cell.angle_alpha   90.00
_cell.angle_beta   90.00
_cell.angle_gamma   90.00
#
_symmetry.space_group_name_H-M   'P 1'
#
loop_
_entity.id
_entity.type
_entity.pdbx_description
1 polymer ?
#
loop_
_entity_poly.entity_id
_entity_poly.type
_entity_poly.pdbx_seq_one_letter_code
_entity_poly.pdbx_strand_id
1 'polypeptide(L)' 'MKKASEYREHARDCRDLAAQMAGAQQREQLLSMAEHWEKLAADRLDLIRRHPELASEGEREDGG' A
#
# COMPACT_ATOMS: atom_id res chain seq x y z
N MET A 1 12.68 1.19 -5.85
CA MET A 1 11.35 0.53 -5.78
C MET A 1 10.58 1.16 -4.62
N LYS A 2 9.26 1.37 -4.75
CA LYS A 2 8.43 1.91 -3.66
C LYS A 2 8.38 0.97 -2.45
N LYS A 3 8.23 1.51 -1.23
CA LYS A 3 8.20 0.74 0.03
C LYS A 3 6.79 0.17 0.32
N ALA A 4 6.71 -0.87 1.15
CA ALA A 4 5.42 -1.38 1.62
C ALA A 4 4.58 -0.31 2.34
N SER A 5 5.23 0.57 3.11
CA SER A 5 4.58 1.70 3.78
C SER A 5 3.96 2.69 2.79
N GLU A 6 4.65 3.02 1.70
CA GLU A 6 4.11 3.92 0.67
C GLU A 6 2.88 3.32 -0.03
N TYR A 7 2.87 2.00 -0.26
CA TYR A 7 1.68 1.33 -0.79
C TYR A 7 0.50 1.40 0.19
N ARG A 8 0.73 1.27 1.50
CA ARG A 8 -0.33 1.46 2.51
C ARG A 8 -0.81 2.89 2.59
N GLU A 9 0.08 3.88 2.48
CA GLU A 9 -0.30 5.29 2.42
C GLU A 9 -1.20 5.57 1.22
N HIS A 10 -0.81 5.08 0.03
CA HIS A 10 -1.65 5.19 -1.16
C HIS A 10 -3.02 4.50 -1.01
N ALA A 11 -3.07 3.33 -0.36
CA ALA A 11 -4.33 2.67 -0.06
C ALA A 11 -5.23 3.51 0.85
N ARG A 12 -4.64 4.16 1.85
CA ARG A 12 -5.34 5.05 2.78
C ARG A 12 -5.84 6.30 2.07
N ASP A 13 -5.00 6.96 1.28
CA ASP A 13 -5.39 8.13 0.49
C ASP A 13 -6.54 7.82 -0.47
N CYS A 14 -6.50 6.66 -1.13
CA CYS A 14 -7.60 6.23 -1.99
C CYS A 14 -8.91 6.04 -1.21
N ARG A 15 -8.86 5.51 0.02
CA ARG A 15 -10.04 5.37 0.89
C ARG A 15 -10.57 6.72 1.37
N ASP A 16 -9.69 7.62 1.79
CA ASP A 16 -10.06 8.97 2.24
C ASP A 16 -10.64 9.80 1.08
N LEU A 17 -10.12 9.65 -0.14
CA LEU A 17 -10.75 10.22 -1.34
C LEU A 17 -12.12 9.59 -1.60
N ALA A 18 -12.23 8.25 -1.51
CA ALA A 18 -13.47 7.53 -1.75
C ALA A 18 -14.58 7.94 -0.77
N ALA A 19 -14.22 8.26 0.48
CA ALA A 19 -15.14 8.76 1.50
C ALA A 19 -15.69 10.16 1.17
N GLN A 20 -14.94 10.96 0.43
CA GLN A 20 -15.33 12.31 0.00
C GLN A 20 -16.07 12.33 -1.34
N MET A 21 -16.09 11.22 -2.08
CA MET A 21 -16.78 11.12 -3.37
C MET A 21 -18.28 10.88 -3.21
N ALA A 22 -19.09 11.71 -3.88
CA ALA A 22 -20.54 11.54 -3.96
C ALA A 22 -20.98 10.50 -5.01
N GLY A 23 -20.13 10.20 -6.00
CA GLY A 23 -20.41 9.23 -7.06
C GLY A 23 -20.07 7.80 -6.65
N ALA A 24 -21.07 6.91 -6.66
CA ALA A 24 -20.91 5.50 -6.30
C ALA A 24 -19.83 4.81 -7.15
N GLN A 25 -19.83 5.03 -8.47
CA GLN A 25 -18.89 4.39 -9.38
C GLN A 25 -17.43 4.84 -9.17
N GLN A 26 -17.19 6.14 -8.97
CA GLN A 26 -15.85 6.67 -8.66
C GLN A 26 -15.37 6.21 -7.29
N ARG A 27 -16.26 6.16 -6.30
CA ARG A 27 -15.97 5.62 -4.98
C ARG A 27 -15.55 4.15 -5.07
N GLU A 28 -16.29 3.33 -5.81
CA GLU A 28 -15.95 1.91 -6.02
C GLU A 28 -14.61 1.72 -6.73
N GLN A 29 -14.30 2.54 -7.74
CA GLN A 29 -12.99 2.52 -8.39
C GLN A 29 -11.86 2.86 -7.40
N LEU A 30 -12.02 3.88 -6.57
CA LEU A 30 -11.03 4.26 -5.56
C LEU A 30 -10.85 3.18 -4.49
N LEU A 31 -11.93 2.54 -4.05
CA LEU A 31 -11.85 1.41 -3.11
C LEU A 31 -11.14 0.21 -3.73
N SER A 32 -11.43 -0.10 -4.99
CA SER A 32 -10.74 -1.16 -5.74
C SER A 32 -9.24 -0.89 -5.89
N MET A 33 -8.88 0.37 -6.17
CA MET A 33 -7.47 0.80 -6.17
C MET A 33 -6.83 0.66 -4.79
N ALA A 34 -7.52 1.07 -3.72
CA ALA A 34 -7.03 0.94 -2.35
C ALA A 34 -6.74 -0.52 -2.00
N GLU A 35 -7.64 -1.44 -2.33
CA GLU A 35 -7.42 -2.88 -2.13
C GLU A 35 -6.24 -3.41 -2.93
N HIS A 36 -6.04 -2.93 -4.15
CA HIS A 36 -4.88 -3.31 -4.96
C HIS A 36 -3.57 -2.86 -4.32
N TRP A 37 -3.53 -1.62 -3.80
CA TRP A 37 -2.37 -1.10 -3.07
C TRP A 37 -2.10 -1.87 -1.78
N GLU A 38 -3.12 -2.25 -1.01
CA GLU A 38 -2.93 -3.10 0.17
C GLU A 38 -2.38 -4.48 -0.18
N LYS A 39 -2.83 -5.09 -1.28
CA LYS A 39 -2.26 -6.35 -1.77
C LYS A 39 -0.78 -6.19 -2.15
N LEU A 40 -0.41 -5.12 -2.85
CA LEU A 40 0.99 -4.84 -3.20
C LEU A 40 1.85 -4.60 -1.94
N ALA A 41 1.32 -3.90 -0.93
CA ALA A 41 2.00 -3.72 0.35
C ALA A 41 2.22 -5.06 1.08
N ALA A 42 1.19 -5.90 1.12
CA ALA A 42 1.26 -7.21 1.76
C ALA A 42 2.21 -8.16 1.04
N ASP A 43 2.16 -8.20 -0.30
CA ASP A 43 3.07 -8.99 -1.13
C ASP A 43 4.52 -8.53 -0.93
N ARG A 44 4.74 -7.21 -0.86
CA ARG A 44 6.07 -6.65 -0.59
C ARG A 44 6.58 -7.01 0.80
N LEU A 45 5.73 -6.95 1.83
CA LEU A 45 6.09 -7.38 3.19
C LEU A 45 6.43 -8.86 3.24
N ASP A 46 5.66 -9.71 2.56
CA ASP A 46 5.90 -11.15 2.51
C ASP A 46 7.20 -11.46 1.75
N LEU A 47 7.45 -10.76 0.65
CA LEU A 47 8.69 -10.85 -0.12
C LEU A 47 9.91 -10.46 0.72
N ILE A 48 9.84 -9.34 1.45
CA ILE A 48 10.93 -8.91 2.35
C ILE A 48 11.11 -9.88 3.51
N ARG A 49 10.02 -10.41 4.06
CA ARG A 49 10.08 -11.41 5.13
C ARG A 49 10.81 -12.69 4.67
N ARG A 50 10.61 -13.11 3.42
CA ARG A 50 11.30 -14.27 2.83
C ARG A 50 12.72 -13.93 2.36
N HIS A 51 12.92 -12.72 1.87
CA HIS A 51 14.16 -12.22 1.29
C HIS A 51 14.49 -10.84 1.88
N PRO A 52 15.04 -10.81 3.11
CA PRO A 52 15.37 -9.55 3.78
C PRO A 52 16.46 -8.76 3.03
N GLU A 53 17.22 -9.41 2.15
CA GLU A 53 18.15 -8.77 1.22
C GLU A 53 17.46 -7.85 0.20
N LEU A 54 16.19 -8.11 -0.15
CA LEU A 54 15.37 -7.30 -1.05
C LEU A 54 14.70 -6.11 -0.36
N ALA A 55 14.84 -6.01 0.98
CA ALA A 55 14.45 -4.82 1.71
C ALA A 55 15.21 -3.63 1.12
N SER A 56 14.47 -2.63 0.60
CA SER A 56 15.09 -1.40 0.12
C SER A 56 15.75 -0.67 1.29
N GLU A 57 16.74 0.17 1.01
CA GLU A 57 17.69 0.72 1.99
C GLU A 57 17.07 1.39 3.23
N GLY A 58 15.79 1.80 3.20
CA GLY A 58 15.06 2.31 4.36
C GLY A 58 13.91 1.43 4.89
N GLU A 59 13.95 0.11 4.63
CA GLU A 59 13.10 -0.93 5.25
C GLU A 59 13.92 -1.78 6.25
N ARG A 60 15.25 -1.63 6.27
CA ARG A 60 16.19 -2.34 7.16
C ARG A 60 16.42 -1.63 8.50
N GLU A 61 15.95 -0.38 8.64
CA GLU A 61 16.28 0.51 9.76
C GLU A 61 15.19 0.55 10.86
N ASP A 62 14.02 -0.06 10.66
CA ASP A 62 13.01 -0.24 11.73
C ASP A 62 13.22 -1.62 12.39
N GLY A 63 14.36 -1.75 13.06
CA GLY A 63 14.81 -3.00 13.66
C GLY A 63 16.09 -2.80 14.47
N GLY A 64 16.10 -1.76 15.31
CA GLY A 64 17.14 -1.53 16.32
C GLY A 64 16.88 -2.33 17.59
#